data_AF-A0A850DET3-F1
#
_entry.id   AF-A0A850DET3-F1
#
_cell.length_a   1.000
_cell.length_b   1.000
_cell.length_c   1.000
_cell.angle_alpha   90.00
_cell.angle_beta   90.00
_cell.angle_gamma   90.00
#
_symmetry.space_group_name_H-M   'P 1'
#
loop_
_entity.id
_entity.type
_entity.pdbx_description
1 polymer ?
#
loop_
_entity_poly.entity_id
_entity_poly.type
_entity_poly.pdbx_seq_one_letter_code
_entity_poly.pdbx_strand_id
1 'polypeptide(L)'
;MTDNTESEAPELAYPWFVDWAEDWFFPQYARRLASGNREGTHTWCAQWWRHREVAVRMAALWQAWEAARITPDGSAMNGWWLMHADPTMRVLTDAANGPMWRCTPQRHDQVATLPIESVPPGYFPKPPPPDLTANATGTRTAPAPGAASAGGRPNTDTIADLDDGLDI
;
A
#
# COMPACT_ATOMS: atom_id res chain seq x y z
N MET A 1 -5.16 -38.43 18.36
CA MET A 1 -6.01 -37.26 18.09
C MET A 1 -5.08 -36.14 17.66
N THR A 2 -4.83 -35.99 16.36
CA THR A 2 -4.07 -34.84 15.84
C THR A 2 -5.10 -33.76 15.55
N ASP A 3 -5.17 -32.78 16.45
CA ASP A 3 -5.99 -31.60 16.27
C ASP A 3 -5.36 -30.74 15.17
N ASN A 4 -6.08 -30.59 14.06
CA ASN A 4 -5.64 -29.85 12.89
C ASN A 4 -6.18 -28.42 13.05
N THR A 5 -5.51 -27.61 13.86
CA THR A 5 -5.87 -26.21 14.06
C THR A 5 -5.49 -25.44 12.80
N GLU A 6 -6.41 -25.39 11.84
CA GLU A 6 -6.31 -24.48 10.70
C GLU A 6 -6.38 -23.05 11.26
N SER A 7 -5.22 -22.42 11.39
CA SER A 7 -5.09 -21.07 11.94
C SER A 7 -5.76 -20.09 10.99
N GLU A 8 -6.99 -19.70 11.29
CA GLU A 8 -7.68 -18.62 10.60
C GLU A 8 -6.84 -17.34 10.69
N ALA A 9 -6.63 -16.67 9.55
CA ALA A 9 -5.88 -15.42 9.54
C ALA A 9 -6.65 -14.40 10.40
N PRO A 10 -5.97 -13.69 11.32
CA PRO A 10 -6.64 -12.74 12.19
C PRO A 10 -7.35 -11.66 11.36
N GLU A 11 -8.57 -11.32 11.77
CA GLU A 11 -9.37 -10.28 11.13
C GLU A 11 -8.64 -8.95 11.17
N LEU A 12 -8.60 -8.24 10.02
CA LEU A 12 -7.98 -6.92 9.89
C LEU A 12 -8.74 -5.90 10.75
N ALA A 13 -8.02 -5.05 11.50
CA ALA A 13 -8.66 -3.99 12.28
C ALA A 13 -9.21 -2.90 11.36
N TYR A 14 -8.50 -2.63 10.25
CA TYR A 14 -9.00 -1.81 9.16
C TYR A 14 -8.96 -2.64 7.87
N PRO A 15 -10.11 -2.92 7.22
CA PRO A 15 -10.13 -3.69 5.97
C PRO A 15 -9.43 -2.98 4.80
N TRP A 16 -9.25 -1.66 4.90
CA TRP A 16 -8.66 -0.84 3.85
C TRP A 16 -7.69 0.20 4.41
N PHE A 17 -6.56 0.39 3.72
CA PHE A 17 -5.49 1.26 4.21
C PHE A 17 -5.86 2.74 4.24
N VAL A 18 -6.83 3.18 3.42
CA VAL A 18 -7.28 4.58 3.42
C VAL A 18 -8.02 4.88 4.72
N ASP A 19 -8.92 4.00 5.14
CA ASP A 19 -9.66 4.14 6.40
C ASP A 19 -8.68 4.16 7.58
N TRP A 20 -7.71 3.23 7.59
CA TRP A 20 -6.62 3.26 8.57
C TRP A 20 -5.83 4.56 8.54
N ALA A 21 -5.51 5.07 7.34
CA ALA A 21 -4.70 6.27 7.20
C ALA A 21 -5.43 7.51 7.75
N GLU A 22 -6.71 7.66 7.41
CA GLU A 22 -7.52 8.83 7.74
C GLU A 22 -8.00 8.80 9.21
N ASP A 23 -8.49 7.66 9.68
CA ASP A 23 -9.08 7.54 11.02
C ASP A 23 -8.05 7.33 12.11
N TRP A 24 -6.92 6.66 11.79
CA TRP A 24 -5.92 6.29 12.78
C TRP A 24 -4.54 6.89 12.51
N PHE A 25 -3.97 6.81 11.31
CA PHE A 25 -2.55 7.15 11.14
C PHE A 25 -2.26 8.65 11.14
N PHE A 26 -2.93 9.43 10.30
CA PHE A 26 -2.68 10.87 10.16
C PHE A 26 -2.93 11.68 11.43
N PRO A 27 -3.96 11.39 12.25
CA PRO A 27 -4.15 12.06 13.54
C PRO A 27 -2.92 12.00 14.46
N GLN A 28 -2.01 11.04 14.26
CA GLN A 28 -0.86 10.87 15.16
C GLN A 28 0.27 11.86 14.84
N TYR A 29 0.23 12.51 13.67
CA TYR A 29 1.26 13.43 13.20
C TYR A 29 0.85 14.90 13.32
N ALA A 30 1.16 15.50 14.46
CA ALA A 30 1.14 16.95 14.63
C ALA A 30 2.49 17.56 14.21
N ARG A 31 2.52 18.31 13.10
CA ARG A 31 3.74 18.95 12.55
C ARG A 31 3.44 20.39 12.10
N ARG A 32 4.44 21.27 12.21
CA ARG A 32 4.37 22.59 11.60
C ARG A 32 4.66 22.45 10.10
N LEU A 33 3.65 22.73 9.28
CA LEU A 33 3.75 22.67 7.83
C LEU A 33 4.16 24.02 7.25
N ALA A 34 5.07 24.00 6.29
CA ALA A 34 5.59 25.17 5.62
C ALA A 34 4.66 25.62 4.49
N SER A 35 4.50 26.94 4.38
CA SER A 35 3.94 27.61 3.20
C SER A 35 5.02 28.36 2.40
N GLY A 36 6.24 28.49 2.96
CA GLY A 36 7.42 29.14 2.40
C GLY A 36 8.66 28.80 3.24
N ASN A 37 9.88 29.06 2.72
CA ASN A 37 11.17 28.57 3.22
C ASN A 37 11.17 27.05 3.49
N ARG A 38 11.62 26.26 2.49
CA ARG A 38 11.38 24.81 2.46
C ARG A 38 12.47 23.98 3.13
N GLU A 39 13.71 24.45 3.18
CA GLU A 39 14.83 23.71 3.77
C GLU A 39 14.63 23.48 5.28
N GLY A 40 14.77 22.24 5.73
CA GLY A 40 14.59 21.87 7.13
C GLY A 40 13.16 22.00 7.66
N THR A 41 12.16 22.09 6.77
CA THR A 41 10.75 22.21 7.13
C THR A 41 9.92 21.03 6.58
N HIS A 42 8.65 20.97 6.97
CA HIS A 42 7.75 19.90 6.56
C HIS A 42 6.64 20.41 5.64
N THR A 43 6.18 19.60 4.69
CA THR A 43 5.00 19.86 3.87
C THR A 43 4.08 18.65 3.84
N TRP A 44 2.82 18.89 3.50
CA TRP A 44 1.83 17.85 3.27
C TRP A 44 0.87 18.30 2.19
N CYS A 45 0.50 17.40 1.29
CA CYS A 45 -0.56 17.64 0.33
C CYS A 45 -1.85 17.02 0.86
N ALA A 46 -2.93 17.81 0.95
CA ALA A 46 -4.25 17.29 1.32
C ALA A 46 -4.74 16.20 0.33
N GLN A 47 -4.29 16.27 -0.92
CA GLN A 47 -4.54 15.27 -1.97
C GLN A 47 -3.43 14.21 -2.04
N TRP A 48 -3.01 13.71 -0.88
CA TRP A 48 -1.84 12.81 -0.74
C TRP A 48 -1.92 11.58 -1.65
N TRP A 49 -3.13 11.06 -1.91
CA TRP A 49 -3.37 9.91 -2.78
C TRP A 49 -2.97 10.15 -4.24
N ARG A 50 -2.87 11.40 -4.70
CA ARG A 50 -2.37 11.75 -6.04
C ARG A 50 -0.86 11.57 -6.20
N HIS A 51 -0.14 11.38 -5.09
CA HIS A 51 1.29 11.10 -5.10
C HIS A 51 1.51 9.59 -4.92
N ARG A 52 1.76 8.87 -6.03
CA ARG A 52 1.90 7.39 -6.02
C ARG A 52 2.89 6.87 -4.99
N GLU A 53 4.02 7.54 -4.82
CA GLU A 53 5.03 7.18 -3.80
C GLU A 53 4.45 7.26 -2.37
N VAL A 54 3.61 8.26 -2.10
CA VAL A 54 2.94 8.42 -0.80
C VAL A 54 1.92 7.31 -0.62
N ALA A 55 1.03 7.09 -1.61
CA ALA A 55 -0.05 6.11 -1.50
C ALA A 55 0.45 4.68 -1.29
N VAL A 56 1.46 4.25 -2.05
CA VAL A 56 2.06 2.91 -1.91
C VAL A 56 2.72 2.73 -0.54
N ARG A 57 3.41 3.76 -0.05
CA ARG A 57 4.03 3.70 1.28
C ARG A 57 2.99 3.67 2.41
N MET A 58 1.88 4.40 2.29
CA MET A 58 0.77 4.31 3.26
C MET A 58 0.19 2.90 3.32
N ALA A 59 -0.06 2.27 2.17
CA ALA A 59 -0.54 0.89 2.12
C ALA A 59 0.46 -0.10 2.75
N ALA A 60 1.76 0.09 2.53
CA ALA A 60 2.79 -0.75 3.15
C ALA A 60 2.89 -0.55 4.67
N LEU A 61 2.78 0.70 5.15
CA LEU A 61 2.75 1.00 6.58
C LEU A 61 1.55 0.36 7.28
N TRP A 62 0.37 0.41 6.65
CA TRP A 62 -0.83 -0.25 7.15
C TRP A 62 -0.64 -1.76 7.30
N GLN A 63 -0.11 -2.44 6.27
CA GLN A 63 0.16 -3.89 6.36
C GLN A 63 1.12 -4.24 7.51
N ALA A 64 2.19 -3.45 7.67
CA ALA A 64 3.13 -3.66 8.76
C ALA A 64 2.50 -3.34 10.13
N TRP A 65 1.58 -2.38 10.20
CA TRP A 65 0.83 -2.04 11.40
C TRP A 65 -0.15 -3.15 11.81
N GLU A 66 -0.88 -3.71 10.85
CA GLU A 66 -1.77 -4.86 11.04
C GLU A 66 -1.00 -6.07 11.58
N ALA A 67 0.21 -6.33 11.08
CA ALA A 67 1.08 -7.37 11.63
C ALA A 67 1.57 -7.03 13.05
N ALA A 68 1.96 -5.78 13.29
CA ALA A 68 2.47 -5.35 14.59
C ALA A 68 1.41 -5.41 15.70
N ARG A 69 0.15 -5.05 15.42
CA ARG A 69 -0.91 -5.03 16.46
C ARG A 69 -1.30 -6.41 16.98
N ILE A 70 -1.19 -7.45 16.15
CA ILE A 70 -1.56 -8.83 16.51
C ILE A 70 -0.39 -9.60 17.12
N THR A 71 0.82 -9.03 17.05
CA THR A 71 2.02 -9.67 17.57
C THR A 71 1.98 -9.64 19.10
N PRO A 72 2.14 -10.77 19.80
CA PRO A 72 2.07 -10.83 21.28
C PRO A 72 3.18 -10.05 21.99
N ASP A 73 4.29 -9.76 21.30
CA ASP A 73 5.38 -8.97 21.84
C ASP A 73 4.96 -7.49 21.98
N GLY A 74 4.92 -6.99 23.22
CA GLY A 74 4.61 -5.60 23.52
C GLY A 74 5.55 -4.58 22.88
N SER A 75 6.71 -5.01 22.40
CA SER A 75 7.64 -4.14 21.66
C SER A 75 7.29 -3.96 20.17
N ALA A 76 6.43 -4.83 19.60
CA ALA A 76 6.18 -4.88 18.16
C ALA A 76 5.65 -3.57 17.59
N MET A 77 4.65 -2.96 18.23
CA MET A 77 4.10 -1.67 17.81
C MET A 77 5.14 -0.55 17.89
N ASN A 78 5.97 -0.54 18.94
CA ASN A 78 7.06 0.43 19.06
C ASN A 78 8.12 0.21 17.97
N GLY A 79 8.45 -1.04 17.65
CA GLY A 79 9.32 -1.40 16.53
C GLY A 79 8.77 -0.90 15.20
N TRP A 80 7.46 -1.03 14.97
CA TRP A 80 6.81 -0.52 13.77
C TRP A 80 6.95 1.00 13.63
N TRP A 81 6.77 1.76 14.72
CA TRP A 81 7.00 3.22 14.72
C TRP A 81 8.43 3.57 14.31
N LEU A 82 9.41 2.98 14.99
CA LEU A 82 10.83 3.33 14.84
C LEU A 82 11.40 2.89 13.50
N MET A 83 10.98 1.74 12.99
CA MET A 83 11.56 1.11 11.80
C MET A 83 10.81 1.43 10.52
N HIS A 84 9.52 1.75 10.60
CA HIS A 84 8.67 1.93 9.42
C HIS A 84 8.03 3.30 9.38
N ALA A 85 7.20 3.64 10.37
CA ALA A 85 6.36 4.85 10.31
C ALA A 85 7.19 6.14 10.31
N ASP A 86 8.07 6.32 11.29
CA ASP A 86 8.83 7.57 11.45
C ASP A 86 9.87 7.80 10.34
N PRO A 87 10.66 6.81 9.90
CA PRO A 87 11.54 6.97 8.75
C PRO A 87 10.77 7.31 7.47
N THR A 88 9.61 6.65 7.26
CA THR A 88 8.75 6.93 6.10
C THR A 88 8.23 8.36 6.15
N MET A 89 7.66 8.79 7.27
CA MET A 89 7.08 10.12 7.40
C MET A 89 8.14 11.23 7.34
N ARG A 90 9.37 10.97 7.81
CA ARG A 90 10.50 11.90 7.62
C ARG A 90 10.75 12.19 6.13
N VAL A 91 10.72 11.17 5.28
CA VAL A 91 10.91 11.34 3.83
C VAL A 91 9.68 11.98 3.18
N LEU A 92 8.49 11.49 3.49
CA LEU A 92 7.26 11.95 2.85
C LEU A 92 6.96 13.41 3.13
N THR A 93 7.27 13.87 4.33
CA THR A 93 6.98 15.25 4.76
C THR A 93 8.14 16.21 4.52
N ASP A 94 9.31 15.79 4.03
CA ASP A 94 10.42 16.71 3.72
C ASP A 94 9.97 17.74 2.66
N ALA A 95 9.89 19.02 3.06
CA ALA A 95 9.41 20.07 2.17
C ALA A 95 10.41 20.45 1.06
N ALA A 96 11.69 20.12 1.22
CA ALA A 96 12.71 20.39 0.23
C ALA A 96 12.89 19.22 -0.74
N ASN A 97 12.89 17.98 -0.24
CA ASN A 97 13.29 16.80 -1.02
C ASN A 97 12.24 15.69 -1.11
N GLY A 98 11.13 15.77 -0.35
CA GLY A 98 10.12 14.73 -0.32
C GLY A 98 9.22 14.72 -1.57
N PRO A 99 8.42 13.67 -1.80
CA PRO A 99 7.56 13.53 -3.00
C PRO A 99 6.47 14.60 -3.13
N MET A 100 6.22 15.36 -2.07
CA MET A 100 5.24 16.45 -2.03
C MET A 100 5.90 17.83 -1.97
N TRP A 101 7.21 17.93 -2.26
CA TRP A 101 7.98 19.17 -2.12
C TRP A 101 7.38 20.37 -2.86
N ARG A 102 6.66 20.16 -3.98
CA ARG A 102 5.97 21.25 -4.70
C ARG A 102 4.65 21.68 -4.07
N CYS A 103 4.01 20.81 -3.31
CA CYS A 103 2.72 21.05 -2.68
C CYS A 103 2.84 21.94 -1.44
N THR A 104 1.70 22.52 -1.06
CA THR A 104 1.46 23.10 0.26
C THR A 104 0.18 22.49 0.84
N PRO A 105 -0.17 22.73 2.11
CA PRO A 105 -1.42 22.23 2.67
C PRO A 105 -2.68 22.68 1.91
N GLN A 106 -2.59 23.81 1.19
CA GLN A 106 -3.70 24.40 0.43
C GLN A 106 -3.61 24.18 -1.09
N ARG A 107 -2.47 23.75 -1.63
CA ARG A 107 -2.25 23.62 -3.07
C ARG A 107 -1.55 22.32 -3.44
N HIS A 108 -2.17 21.57 -4.35
CA HIS A 108 -1.55 20.44 -5.02
C HIS A 108 -0.83 20.91 -6.29
N ASP A 109 0.35 20.34 -6.54
CA ASP A 109 1.12 20.49 -7.77
C ASP A 109 1.67 19.11 -8.17
N GLN A 110 1.25 18.62 -9.33
CA GLN A 110 1.58 17.27 -9.79
C GLN A 110 3.05 17.23 -10.23
N VAL A 111 3.80 16.30 -9.66
CA VAL A 111 5.20 16.07 -10.01
C VAL A 111 5.29 14.83 -10.91
N ALA A 112 6.06 14.92 -11.99
CA ALA A 112 6.32 13.78 -12.87
C ALA A 112 7.04 12.65 -12.11
N THR A 113 6.73 11.41 -12.45
CA THR A 113 7.49 10.24 -11.97
C THR A 113 8.89 10.23 -12.57
N LEU A 114 9.75 9.34 -12.07
CA LEU A 114 11.07 9.14 -12.65
C LEU A 114 10.96 8.87 -14.15
N PRO A 115 11.75 9.55 -15.00
CA PRO A 115 11.82 9.21 -16.41
C PRO A 115 12.42 7.82 -16.55
N ILE A 116 11.78 6.97 -17.34
CA ILE A 116 12.27 5.63 -17.65
C ILE A 116 12.41 5.48 -19.15
N GLU A 117 13.41 4.71 -19.56
CA GLU A 117 13.47 4.09 -20.87
C GLU A 117 13.06 2.63 -20.71
N SER A 118 12.36 2.08 -21.70
CA SER A 118 12.00 0.66 -21.67
C SER A 118 13.25 -0.20 -21.73
N VAL A 119 13.29 -1.23 -20.89
CA VAL A 119 14.39 -2.21 -20.93
C VAL A 119 14.40 -2.90 -22.31
N PRO A 120 15.53 -2.92 -23.04
CA PRO A 120 15.60 -3.60 -24.33
C PRO A 120 15.26 -5.09 -24.24
N PRO A 121 14.60 -5.67 -25.26
CA PRO A 121 14.32 -7.11 -25.30
C PRO A 121 15.58 -7.94 -25.07
N GLY A 122 15.52 -8.91 -24.15
CA GLY A 122 16.64 -9.81 -23.85
C GLY A 122 17.71 -9.26 -22.90
N TYR A 123 17.61 -7.99 -22.46
CA TYR A 123 18.59 -7.41 -21.52
C TYR A 123 18.56 -8.11 -20.15
N PHE A 124 17.37 -8.43 -19.65
CA PHE A 124 17.19 -9.34 -18.51
C PHE A 124 16.57 -10.65 -19.01
N PRO A 125 17.26 -11.80 -18.91
CA PRO A 125 16.66 -13.08 -19.27
C PRO A 125 15.49 -13.37 -18.33
N LYS A 126 14.31 -13.64 -18.88
CA LYS A 126 13.15 -14.05 -18.09
C LYS A 126 13.49 -15.38 -17.41
N PRO A 127 13.44 -15.48 -16.07
CA PRO A 127 13.63 -16.77 -15.41
C PRO A 127 12.54 -17.74 -15.88
N PRO A 128 12.84 -19.05 -15.99
CA PRO A 128 11.82 -20.03 -16.29
C PRO A 128 10.68 -19.90 -15.27
N PRO A 129 9.41 -20.09 -15.68
CA PRO A 129 8.30 -20.06 -14.74
C PRO A 129 8.58 -21.06 -13.61
N PRO A 130 8.25 -20.72 -12.35
CA PRO A 130 8.46 -21.64 -11.25
C PRO A 130 7.71 -22.94 -11.53
N ASP A 131 8.35 -24.07 -11.20
CA ASP A 131 7.69 -25.38 -11.30
C ASP A 131 6.64 -25.51 -10.20
N LEU A 132 5.41 -25.09 -10.53
CA LEU A 132 4.25 -25.21 -9.66
C LEU A 132 3.72 -26.65 -9.56
N THR A 133 4.29 -27.60 -10.33
CA THR A 133 3.82 -29.00 -10.35
C THR A 133 4.43 -29.86 -9.23
N ALA A 134 5.51 -29.39 -8.58
CA ALA A 134 6.19 -30.14 -7.52
C ALA A 134 5.43 -30.21 -6.18
N ASN A 135 4.40 -29.38 -5.95
CA ASN A 135 3.67 -29.31 -4.67
C ASN A 135 2.27 -29.97 -4.69
N ALA A 136 1.91 -30.71 -5.74
CA ALA A 136 0.57 -31.31 -5.88
C ALA A 136 0.43 -32.75 -5.36
N THR A 137 1.35 -33.26 -4.52
CA THR A 137 1.24 -34.62 -3.95
C THR A 137 0.60 -34.65 -2.54
N GLY A 138 0.10 -33.51 -2.05
CA GLY A 138 -0.79 -33.49 -0.88
C GLY A 138 -2.24 -33.75 -1.31
N THR A 139 -2.71 -34.98 -1.15
CA THR A 139 -4.07 -35.42 -1.47
C THR A 139 -5.12 -34.53 -0.79
N ARG A 140 -5.75 -33.63 -1.55
CA ARG A 140 -6.95 -32.90 -1.09
C ARG A 140 -8.17 -33.46 -1.80
N THR A 141 -8.90 -34.33 -1.09
CA THR A 141 -10.23 -34.78 -1.48
C THR A 141 -11.14 -33.57 -1.68
N ALA A 142 -11.76 -33.47 -2.86
CA ALA A 142 -12.73 -32.42 -3.15
C ALA A 142 -14.01 -32.61 -2.29
N PRO A 143 -14.57 -31.56 -1.66
CA PRO A 143 -15.89 -31.65 -1.07
C PRO A 143 -16.98 -31.64 -2.16
N ALA A 144 -18.03 -32.41 -1.91
CA ALA A 144 -19.21 -32.58 -2.77
C ALA A 144 -19.99 -31.26 -2.98
N PRO A 145 -20.77 -31.13 -4.08
CA PRO A 145 -21.37 -29.87 -4.47
C PRO A 145 -22.66 -29.62 -3.67
N GLY A 146 -22.77 -28.47 -3.01
CA GLY A 146 -24.05 -28.04 -2.44
C GLY A 146 -23.96 -26.97 -1.35
N ALA A 147 -23.81 -25.71 -1.76
CA ALA A 147 -24.50 -24.56 -1.15
C ALA A 147 -24.23 -23.33 -2.02
N ALA A 148 -25.27 -22.83 -2.67
CA ALA A 148 -25.23 -21.58 -3.41
C ALA A 148 -25.16 -20.41 -2.42
N SER A 149 -24.21 -19.51 -2.61
CA SER A 149 -24.31 -18.12 -2.13
C SER A 149 -24.27 -17.19 -3.33
N ALA A 150 -25.42 -16.55 -3.57
CA ALA A 150 -25.63 -15.55 -4.58
C ALA A 150 -24.83 -14.29 -4.24
N GLY A 151 -24.01 -13.83 -5.17
CA GLY A 151 -23.20 -12.62 -5.05
C GLY A 151 -22.45 -12.36 -6.34
N GLY A 152 -23.20 -12.30 -7.45
CA GLY A 152 -22.63 -11.98 -8.76
C GLY A 152 -22.00 -10.60 -8.77
N ARG A 153 -20.72 -10.53 -9.13
CA ARG A 153 -20.12 -9.27 -9.58
C ARG A 153 -20.87 -8.82 -10.83
N PRO A 154 -21.39 -7.58 -10.90
CA PRO A 154 -21.92 -7.06 -12.13
C PRO A 154 -20.79 -6.94 -13.16
N ASN A 155 -21.09 -7.35 -14.38
CA ASN A 155 -20.23 -7.23 -15.54
C ASN A 155 -20.26 -5.77 -15.98
N THR A 156 -19.18 -5.01 -15.80
CA THR A 156 -19.05 -3.64 -16.31
C THR A 156 -18.21 -3.63 -17.58
N ASP A 157 -18.75 -4.25 -18.64
CA ASP A 157 -18.49 -3.80 -20.01
C ASP A 157 -19.24 -2.48 -20.21
N THR A 158 -18.70 -1.38 -19.69
CA THR A 158 -18.81 0.00 -20.19
C THR A 158 -17.86 0.86 -19.37
N ILE A 159 -16.55 0.80 -19.68
CA ILE A 159 -15.67 1.95 -19.48
C ILE A 159 -15.53 2.58 -20.87
N ALA A 160 -16.48 3.43 -21.20
CA ALA A 160 -16.31 4.50 -22.15
C ALA A 160 -16.41 5.79 -21.31
N ASP A 161 -15.44 6.68 -21.47
CA ASP A 161 -15.20 7.95 -20.75
C ASP A 161 -14.14 7.95 -19.64
N LEU A 162 -13.08 7.15 -19.80
CA LEU A 162 -11.73 7.60 -19.40
C LEU A 162 -10.97 7.99 -20.68
N ASP A 163 -11.17 9.24 -21.11
CA ASP A 163 -10.24 9.94 -21.98
C ASP A 163 -8.98 10.27 -21.15
N ASP A 164 -8.20 9.23 -20.86
CA ASP A 164 -6.83 9.39 -20.39
C ASP A 164 -6.01 9.69 -21.65
N GLY A 165 -5.81 10.98 -21.94
CA GLY A 165 -5.11 11.48 -23.13
C GLY A 165 -3.64 11.07 -23.24
N LEU A 166 -3.37 9.78 -23.32
CA LEU A 166 -2.10 9.11 -23.58
C LEU A 166 -2.39 7.77 -24.29
N ASP A 167 -2.71 7.85 -25.58
CA ASP A 167 -2.70 6.70 -26.51
C ASP A 167 -1.26 6.17 -26.63
N ILE A 168 -0.92 5.06 -25.93
CA ILE A 168 -0.24 3.85 -26.46
C ILE A 168 -0.49 2.66 -25.52
#